data_AF-Q0PGJ3-F1
#
_entry.id   AF-Q0PGJ3-F1
#
_cell.length_a   1.000
_cell.length_b   1.000
_cell.length_c   1.000
_cell.angle_alpha   90.00
_cell.angle_beta   90.00
_cell.angle_gamma   90.00
#
_symmetry.space_group_name_H-M   'P 1'
#
loop_
_entity.id
_entity.type
_entity.pdbx_description
1 polymer ?
#
loop_
_entity_poly.entity_id
_entity_poly.type
_entity_poly.pdbx_seq_one_letter_code
_entity_poly.pdbx_strand_id
1 'polypeptide(L)'
;EQILDQENYGTSTKFYFIFIRFDFLWTLNYFALLVLNFLEKPLWCLGNTEYSCSDREYYFLGQLPYLTSAESLIYETIALIILLMHNLFPISYEGLSIYWKNPINKLEVILLVIMVVDLLAYVLYLSPVGYFSLPFRMAPYVRVVFFILSIIELRESIVILAGMLCTYFNVLALSFLFLLFSSWVAFVMFEDTGQGKTILTSFGTTLYHMFVLF
;
A
#
# COMPACT_ATOMS: atom_id res chain seq x y z
N GLU A 1 23.25 -20.65 11.80
CA GLU A 1 23.69 -21.63 12.81
C GLU A 1 22.53 -22.15 13.67
N GLN A 2 21.73 -21.28 14.33
CA GLN A 2 20.65 -21.74 15.23
C GLN A 2 19.55 -22.66 14.63
N ILE A 3 19.31 -22.63 13.31
CA ILE A 3 18.31 -23.51 12.65
C ILE A 3 18.85 -24.94 12.46
N LEU A 4 20.18 -25.10 12.38
CA LEU A 4 20.85 -26.39 12.18
C LEU A 4 21.05 -27.17 13.49
N ASP A 5 20.95 -26.50 14.64
CA ASP A 5 21.17 -27.09 15.97
C ASP A 5 19.90 -27.66 16.62
N GLN A 6 18.74 -27.64 15.93
CA GLN A 6 17.49 -28.17 16.46
C GLN A 6 17.44 -29.71 16.39
N GLU A 7 17.07 -30.34 17.50
CA GLU A 7 16.95 -31.80 17.65
C GLU A 7 15.98 -32.46 16.64
N ASN A 8 15.04 -31.69 16.07
CA ASN A 8 14.01 -32.16 15.14
C ASN A 8 14.26 -31.77 13.66
N TYR A 9 15.50 -31.46 13.29
CA TYR A 9 15.89 -30.98 11.94
C TYR A 9 15.28 -31.79 10.79
N GLY A 10 15.22 -33.12 10.90
CA GLY A 10 14.65 -34.00 9.87
C GLY A 10 13.16 -33.78 9.60
N THR A 11 12.39 -33.37 10.62
CA THR A 11 10.97 -33.03 10.47
C THR A 11 10.77 -31.61 9.94
N SER A 12 11.51 -30.63 10.47
CA SER A 12 11.50 -29.23 10.00
C SER A 12 11.89 -29.12 8.52
N THR A 13 12.87 -29.91 8.08
CA THR A 13 13.31 -29.94 6.67
C THR A 13 12.21 -30.44 5.75
N LYS A 14 11.40 -31.43 6.17
CA LYS A 14 10.25 -31.90 5.38
C LYS A 14 9.21 -30.80 5.21
N PHE A 15 8.87 -30.08 6.28
CA PHE A 15 7.95 -28.95 6.21
C PHE A 15 8.48 -27.82 5.32
N TYR A 16 9.77 -27.50 5.42
CA TYR A 16 10.42 -26.53 4.54
C TYR A 16 10.29 -26.90 3.05
N PHE A 17 10.55 -28.16 2.68
CA PHE A 17 10.37 -28.61 1.28
C PHE A 17 8.91 -28.59 0.83
N ILE A 18 7.97 -28.91 1.73
CA ILE A 18 6.53 -28.77 1.44
C ILE A 18 6.20 -27.31 1.14
N PHE A 19 6.68 -26.38 1.98
CA PHE A 19 6.45 -24.95 1.79
C PHE A 19 6.94 -24.45 0.44
N ILE A 20 8.18 -24.78 0.06
CA ILE A 20 8.76 -24.41 -1.24
C ILE A 20 7.96 -24.99 -2.39
N ARG A 21 7.46 -26.22 -2.27
CA ARG A 21 6.65 -26.83 -3.34
C ARG A 21 5.36 -26.06 -3.60
N PHE A 22 4.81 -25.40 -2.58
CA PHE A 22 3.62 -24.56 -2.69
C PHE A 22 3.92 -23.09 -3.02
N ASP A 23 5.18 -22.72 -3.27
CA ASP A 23 5.60 -21.34 -3.55
C ASP A 23 4.77 -20.69 -4.66
N PHE A 24 4.52 -21.41 -5.76
CA PHE A 24 3.67 -20.94 -6.85
C PHE A 24 2.26 -20.51 -6.40
N LEU A 25 1.64 -21.26 -5.48
CA LEU A 25 0.29 -20.96 -4.98
C LEU A 25 0.31 -19.71 -4.10
N TRP A 26 1.36 -19.52 -3.31
CA TRP A 26 1.55 -18.34 -2.49
C TRP A 26 1.77 -17.09 -3.34
N THR A 27 2.65 -17.17 -4.34
CA THR A 27 2.88 -16.08 -5.29
C THR A 27 1.60 -15.70 -6.02
N LEU A 28 0.81 -16.69 -6.46
CA LEU A 28 -0.47 -16.43 -7.12
C LEU A 28 -1.46 -15.70 -6.19
N ASN A 29 -1.52 -16.08 -4.91
CA ASN A 29 -2.39 -15.40 -3.94
C ASN A 29 -1.99 -13.93 -3.74
N TYR A 30 -0.69 -13.64 -3.72
CA TYR A 30 -0.19 -12.27 -3.65
C TYR A 30 -0.60 -11.42 -4.85
N PHE A 31 -0.50 -11.96 -6.06
CA PHE A 31 -1.00 -11.29 -7.26
C PHE A 31 -2.52 -11.13 -7.24
N ALA A 32 -3.26 -12.15 -6.78
CA ALA A 32 -4.70 -12.09 -6.65
C ALA A 32 -5.15 -10.97 -5.68
N LEU A 33 -4.45 -10.79 -4.55
CA LEU A 33 -4.70 -9.70 -3.60
C LEU A 33 -4.49 -8.31 -4.23
N LEU A 34 -3.49 -8.15 -5.10
CA LEU A 34 -3.28 -6.90 -5.84
C LEU A 34 -4.39 -6.65 -6.87
N VAL A 35 -4.76 -7.68 -7.65
CA VAL A 35 -5.83 -7.57 -8.65
C VAL A 35 -7.16 -7.25 -7.99
N LEU A 36 -7.44 -7.85 -6.82
CA LEU A 36 -8.65 -7.57 -6.03
C LEU A 36 -8.77 -6.08 -5.66
N ASN A 37 -7.66 -5.37 -5.45
CA ASN A 37 -7.67 -3.93 -5.18
C ASN A 37 -8.27 -3.11 -6.35
N PHE A 38 -8.04 -3.54 -7.60
CA PHE A 38 -8.58 -2.86 -8.78
C PHE A 38 -10.03 -3.20 -9.08
N LEU A 39 -10.48 -4.40 -8.70
CA LEU A 39 -11.84 -4.87 -8.96
C LEU A 39 -12.81 -4.54 -7.82
N GLU A 40 -12.29 -4.15 -6.66
CA GLU A 40 -13.11 -3.69 -5.55
C GLU A 40 -13.74 -2.33 -5.84
N LYS A 41 -15.03 -2.21 -5.50
CA LYS A 41 -15.73 -0.93 -5.55
C LYS A 41 -15.11 0.02 -4.51
N PRO A 42 -14.67 1.21 -4.90
CA PRO A 42 -13.99 2.10 -3.98
C PRO A 42 -15.00 2.85 -3.09
N LEU A 43 -14.58 3.23 -1.87
CA LEU A 43 -15.50 3.74 -0.82
C LEU A 43 -16.18 5.06 -1.16
N TRP A 44 -15.49 5.95 -1.86
CA TRP A 44 -16.06 7.22 -2.34
C TRP A 44 -17.26 7.02 -3.27
N CYS A 45 -17.40 5.81 -3.83
CA CYS A 45 -18.49 5.42 -4.71
C CYS A 45 -19.60 4.62 -3.99
N LEU A 46 -19.46 4.38 -2.68
CA LEU A 46 -20.55 3.90 -1.82
C LEU A 46 -21.36 5.04 -1.19
N GLY A 47 -20.87 6.29 -1.26
CA GLY A 47 -21.67 7.45 -0.86
C GLY A 47 -22.88 7.63 -1.78
N ASN A 48 -23.94 8.27 -1.29
CA ASN A 48 -25.10 8.67 -2.11
C ASN A 48 -24.67 9.73 -3.13
N THR A 49 -24.05 9.29 -4.22
CA THR A 49 -23.87 10.06 -5.44
C THR A 49 -25.04 9.76 -6.37
N GLU A 50 -25.59 10.78 -7.04
CA GLU A 50 -26.64 10.60 -8.04
C GLU A 50 -26.20 9.69 -9.19
N TYR A 51 -24.88 9.53 -9.38
CA TYR A 51 -24.25 8.72 -10.41
C TYR A 51 -23.80 7.36 -9.88
N SER A 52 -24.02 6.32 -10.69
CA SER A 52 -23.54 4.97 -10.42
C SER A 52 -22.03 4.86 -10.71
N CYS A 53 -21.34 3.96 -10.02
CA CYS A 53 -19.90 3.74 -10.22
C CYS A 53 -19.54 3.17 -11.59
N SER A 54 -20.53 2.56 -12.25
CA SER A 54 -20.42 2.05 -13.61
C SER A 54 -20.59 3.13 -14.68
N ASP A 55 -20.92 4.36 -14.28
CA ASP A 55 -21.13 5.46 -15.22
C ASP A 55 -19.78 5.98 -15.75
N ARG A 56 -19.49 5.69 -17.01
CA ARG A 56 -18.27 6.13 -17.71
C ARG A 56 -18.23 7.63 -17.91
N GLU A 57 -19.39 8.27 -18.09
CA GLU A 57 -19.44 9.71 -18.39
C GLU A 57 -18.99 10.53 -17.18
N TYR A 58 -19.25 10.02 -15.98
CA TYR A 58 -18.84 10.64 -14.73
C TYR A 58 -17.50 10.11 -14.21
N TYR A 59 -17.29 8.79 -14.22
CA TYR A 59 -16.04 8.16 -13.77
C TYR A 59 -15.24 7.60 -14.95
N PHE A 60 -14.05 8.15 -15.20
CA PHE A 60 -13.14 7.68 -16.26
C PHE A 60 -12.80 6.18 -16.16
N LEU A 61 -12.83 5.61 -14.94
CA LEU A 61 -12.59 4.19 -14.67
C LEU A 61 -13.89 3.37 -14.51
N GLY A 62 -15.06 3.96 -14.78
CA GLY A 62 -16.37 3.34 -14.54
C GLY A 62 -16.68 2.10 -15.40
N GLN A 63 -15.87 1.80 -16.42
CA GLN A 63 -16.03 0.58 -17.24
C GLN A 63 -15.33 -0.66 -16.65
N LEU A 64 -14.65 -0.54 -15.50
CA LEU A 64 -14.07 -1.70 -14.84
C LEU A 64 -15.18 -2.63 -14.32
N PRO A 65 -15.01 -3.96 -14.43
CA PRO A 65 -15.96 -4.92 -13.87
C PRO A 65 -15.82 -4.94 -12.34
N TYR A 66 -16.47 -4.00 -11.66
CA TYR A 66 -16.49 -3.94 -10.20
C TYR A 66 -17.22 -5.15 -9.64
N LEU A 67 -16.62 -5.79 -8.63
CA LEU A 67 -17.27 -6.86 -7.88
C LEU A 67 -18.38 -6.30 -7.01
N THR A 68 -19.43 -7.11 -6.81
CA THR A 68 -20.45 -6.80 -5.80
C THR A 68 -19.84 -6.87 -4.40
N SER A 69 -20.48 -6.22 -3.42
CA SER A 69 -20.00 -6.23 -2.02
C SER A 69 -19.91 -7.65 -1.45
N ALA A 70 -20.83 -8.54 -1.83
CA ALA A 70 -20.83 -9.93 -1.40
C ALA A 70 -19.69 -10.73 -2.04
N GLU A 71 -19.47 -10.58 -3.35
CA GLU A 71 -18.36 -11.25 -4.05
C GLU A 71 -17.00 -10.78 -3.52
N SER A 72 -16.81 -9.47 -3.38
CA SER A 72 -15.59 -8.90 -2.81
C SER A 72 -15.29 -9.48 -1.43
N LEU A 73 -16.30 -9.58 -0.56
CA LEU A 73 -16.14 -10.16 0.78
C LEU A 73 -15.71 -11.63 0.72
N ILE A 74 -16.29 -12.42 -0.19
CA ILE A 74 -15.95 -13.84 -0.35
C ILE A 74 -14.49 -13.99 -0.81
N TYR A 75 -14.09 -13.28 -1.86
CA TYR A 75 -12.71 -13.36 -2.37
C TYR A 75 -11.69 -12.83 -1.37
N GLU A 76 -11.99 -11.74 -0.67
CA GLU A 76 -11.11 -11.21 0.38
C GLU A 76 -10.95 -12.20 1.53
N THR A 77 -12.04 -12.83 1.97
CA THR A 77 -12.01 -13.84 3.04
C THR A 77 -11.18 -15.06 2.63
N ILE A 78 -11.38 -15.57 1.41
CA ILE A 78 -10.62 -16.71 0.89
C ILE A 78 -9.13 -16.36 0.81
N ALA A 79 -8.78 -15.21 0.23
CA ALA A 79 -7.40 -14.78 0.10
C ALA A 79 -6.72 -14.56 1.47
N LEU A 80 -7.47 -14.04 2.45
CA LEU A 80 -7.00 -13.87 3.83
C LEU A 80 -6.73 -15.21 4.52
N ILE A 81 -7.58 -16.22 4.33
CA ILE A 81 -7.35 -17.57 4.90
C ILE A 81 -6.07 -18.18 4.31
N ILE A 82 -5.88 -18.08 2.99
CA ILE A 82 -4.67 -18.56 2.31
C ILE A 82 -3.44 -17.79 2.84
N LEU A 83 -3.55 -16.48 3.01
CA LEU A 83 -2.49 -15.63 3.54
C LEU A 83 -2.13 -16.00 5.00
N LEU A 84 -3.12 -16.29 5.83
CA LEU A 84 -2.94 -16.73 7.21
C LEU A 84 -2.22 -18.07 7.27
N MET A 85 -2.60 -19.02 6.42
CA MET A 85 -1.87 -20.28 6.28
C MET A 85 -0.42 -20.05 5.88
N HIS A 86 -0.16 -19.21 4.88
CA HIS A 86 1.20 -18.89 4.43
C HIS A 86 2.06 -18.29 5.54
N ASN A 87 1.55 -17.29 6.27
CA ASN A 87 2.31 -16.56 7.29
C ASN A 87 2.60 -17.38 8.55
N LEU A 88 1.68 -18.28 8.92
CA LEU A 88 1.84 -19.13 10.10
C LEU A 88 2.65 -20.40 9.80
N PHE A 89 2.80 -20.79 8.52
CA PHE A 89 3.55 -21.98 8.14
C PHE A 89 5.05 -21.93 8.52
N PRO A 90 5.76 -20.80 8.37
CA PRO A 90 7.14 -20.62 8.86
C PRO A 90 7.35 -20.96 10.33
N ILE A 91 6.34 -20.76 11.18
CA ILE A 91 6.41 -21.09 12.60
C ILE A 91 6.69 -22.58 12.81
N SER A 92 6.17 -23.45 11.93
CA SER A 92 6.32 -24.91 12.04
C SER A 92 7.73 -25.42 11.78
N TYR A 93 8.52 -24.74 10.93
CA TYR A 93 9.88 -25.18 10.58
C TYR A 93 10.99 -24.31 11.19
N GLU A 94 10.74 -23.03 11.51
CA GLU A 94 11.72 -22.16 12.19
C GLU A 94 11.67 -22.28 13.72
N GLY A 95 10.48 -22.55 14.27
CA GLY A 95 10.21 -22.53 15.71
C GLY A 95 9.81 -21.15 16.24
N LEU A 96 9.02 -21.16 17.33
CA LEU A 96 8.34 -19.97 17.87
C LEU A 96 9.31 -18.83 18.23
N SER A 97 10.37 -19.12 19.00
CA SER A 97 11.28 -18.09 19.51
C SER A 97 12.07 -17.38 18.42
N ILE A 98 12.47 -18.10 17.36
CA ILE A 98 13.21 -17.55 16.22
C ILE A 98 12.29 -16.70 15.36
N TYR A 99 11.09 -17.22 15.05
CA TYR A 99 10.09 -16.52 14.28
C TYR A 99 9.72 -15.16 14.91
N TRP A 100 9.45 -15.13 16.20
CA TRP A 100 9.17 -13.90 16.95
C TRP A 100 10.41 -13.06 17.26
N LYS A 101 11.61 -13.43 16.81
CA LYS A 101 12.80 -12.57 16.91
C LYS A 101 12.99 -11.75 15.63
N ASN A 102 12.60 -12.29 14.48
CA ASN A 102 12.74 -11.63 13.19
C ASN A 102 11.78 -10.42 13.07
N PRO A 103 12.27 -9.19 12.85
CA PRO A 103 11.40 -8.02 12.71
C PRO A 103 10.48 -8.09 11.48
N ILE A 104 10.88 -8.78 10.41
CA ILE A 104 10.06 -8.91 9.19
C ILE A 104 8.82 -9.74 9.49
N ASN A 105 8.99 -10.94 10.04
CA ASN A 105 7.89 -11.83 10.40
C ASN A 105 6.94 -11.16 11.42
N LYS A 106 7.47 -10.39 12.37
CA LYS A 106 6.63 -9.57 13.28
C LYS A 106 5.77 -8.57 12.52
N LEU A 107 6.36 -7.86 11.57
CA LEU A 107 5.67 -6.83 10.80
C LEU A 107 4.60 -7.47 9.90
N GLU A 108 4.90 -8.59 9.25
CA GLU A 108 3.93 -9.37 8.47
C GLU A 108 2.73 -9.81 9.32
N VAL A 109 2.97 -10.33 10.55
CA VAL A 109 1.89 -10.70 11.48
C VAL A 109 1.06 -9.47 11.90
N ILE A 110 1.70 -8.34 12.18
CA ILE A 110 1.00 -7.09 12.51
C ILE A 110 0.10 -6.64 11.35
N LEU A 111 0.60 -6.64 10.13
CA LEU A 111 -0.18 -6.31 8.93
C LEU A 111 -1.34 -7.28 8.72
N LEU A 112 -1.12 -8.57 8.98
CA LEU A 112 -2.17 -9.58 8.88
C LEU A 112 -3.29 -9.34 9.90
N VAL A 113 -2.94 -9.00 11.15
CA VAL A 113 -3.92 -8.64 12.18
C VAL A 113 -4.71 -7.39 11.78
N ILE A 114 -4.04 -6.36 11.23
CA ILE A 114 -4.71 -5.17 10.71
C ILE A 114 -5.71 -5.53 9.62
N MET A 115 -5.35 -6.42 8.69
CA MET A 115 -6.22 -6.86 7.61
C MET A 115 -7.44 -7.65 8.11
N VAL A 116 -7.26 -8.50 9.14
CA VAL A 116 -8.38 -9.20 9.81
C VAL A 116 -9.34 -8.20 10.47
N VAL A 117 -8.82 -7.21 11.18
CA VAL A 117 -9.64 -6.19 11.85
C VAL A 117 -10.42 -5.35 10.83
N ASP A 118 -9.80 -4.96 9.72
CA ASP A 118 -10.44 -4.21 8.63
C ASP A 118 -11.58 -5.02 7.99
N LEU A 119 -11.37 -6.32 7.73
CA LEU A 119 -12.42 -7.20 7.21
C LEU A 119 -13.57 -7.39 8.20
N LEU A 120 -13.27 -7.57 9.50
CA LEU A 120 -14.32 -7.66 10.53
C LEU A 120 -15.13 -6.36 10.61
N ALA A 121 -14.48 -5.20 10.53
CA ALA A 121 -15.17 -3.91 10.49
C ALA A 121 -16.07 -3.78 9.24
N TYR A 122 -15.60 -4.27 8.08
CA TYR A 122 -16.38 -4.28 6.84
C TYR A 122 -17.60 -5.21 6.92
N VAL A 123 -17.46 -6.41 7.51
CA VAL A 123 -18.57 -7.33 7.76
C VAL A 123 -19.61 -6.70 8.69
N LEU A 124 -19.17 -6.04 9.76
CA LEU A 124 -20.06 -5.35 10.69
C LEU A 124 -20.81 -4.18 10.03
N TYR A 125 -20.16 -3.45 9.12
CA TYR A 125 -20.80 -2.38 8.33
C TYR A 125 -21.90 -2.92 7.40
N LEU A 126 -21.66 -4.07 6.76
CA LEU A 126 -22.66 -4.74 5.93
C LEU A 126 -23.81 -5.34 6.74
N SER A 127 -23.58 -5.65 8.01
CA SER A 127 -24.60 -6.22 8.89
C SER A 127 -25.65 -5.17 9.30
N PRO A 128 -26.94 -5.56 9.43
CA PRO A 128 -28.03 -4.63 9.77
C PRO A 128 -27.96 -4.04 11.19
N VAL A 129 -26.95 -4.40 11.99
CA VAL A 129 -26.85 -4.10 13.44
C VAL A 129 -25.66 -3.18 13.77
N GLY A 130 -24.74 -2.92 12.83
CA GLY A 130 -23.38 -2.48 13.18
C GLY A 130 -23.13 -0.97 13.17
N TYR A 131 -23.00 -0.35 12.00
CA TYR A 131 -22.52 1.04 11.86
C TYR A 131 -23.01 1.65 10.55
N PHE A 132 -23.51 2.89 10.57
CA PHE A 132 -24.06 3.56 9.38
C PHE A 132 -23.00 4.21 8.46
N SER A 133 -21.73 4.21 8.84
CA SER A 133 -20.65 4.78 8.02
C SER A 133 -19.31 4.11 8.27
N LEU A 134 -18.63 3.65 7.21
CA LEU A 134 -17.23 3.24 7.24
C LEU A 134 -16.38 4.38 6.63
N PRO A 135 -15.72 5.23 7.46
CA PRO A 135 -15.05 6.42 6.96
C PRO A 135 -13.79 6.11 6.13
N PHE A 136 -13.20 4.93 6.31
CA PHE A 136 -11.92 4.57 5.70
C PHE A 136 -11.72 3.06 5.66
N ARG A 137 -11.16 2.53 4.56
CA ARG A 137 -10.78 1.11 4.40
C ARG A 137 -9.27 1.02 4.21
N MET A 138 -8.61 0.32 5.11
CA MET A 138 -7.15 0.17 5.10
C MET A 138 -6.66 -1.02 4.28
N ALA A 139 -7.52 -2.03 4.04
CA ALA A 139 -7.16 -3.24 3.33
C ALA A 139 -6.40 -2.99 2.00
N PRO A 140 -6.83 -2.08 1.10
CA PRO A 140 -6.12 -1.80 -0.15
C PRO A 140 -4.63 -1.47 0.03
N TYR A 141 -4.30 -0.61 1.01
CA TYR A 141 -2.94 -0.15 1.26
C TYR A 141 -2.10 -1.24 1.91
N VAL A 142 -2.68 -1.94 2.89
CA VAL A 142 -2.01 -3.04 3.61
C VAL A 142 -1.64 -4.17 2.66
N ARG A 143 -2.50 -4.51 1.68
CA ARG A 143 -2.20 -5.53 0.65
C ARG A 143 -0.97 -5.18 -0.19
N VAL A 144 -0.81 -3.91 -0.58
CA VAL A 144 0.35 -3.46 -1.37
C VAL A 144 1.63 -3.55 -0.53
N VAL A 145 1.58 -3.08 0.72
CA VAL A 145 2.71 -3.19 1.65
C VAL A 145 3.08 -4.66 1.89
N PHE A 146 2.07 -5.52 2.05
CA PHE A 146 2.28 -6.95 2.23
C PHE A 146 3.02 -7.56 1.03
N PHE A 147 2.54 -7.31 -0.19
CA PHE A 147 3.17 -7.77 -1.43
C PHE A 147 4.64 -7.34 -1.53
N ILE A 148 4.93 -6.08 -1.20
CA ILE A 148 6.27 -5.52 -1.22
C ILE A 148 7.22 -6.26 -0.26
N LEU A 149 6.75 -6.62 0.94
CA LEU A 149 7.56 -7.28 1.95
C LEU A 149 7.84 -8.75 1.61
N SER A 150 6.88 -9.41 0.95
CA SER A 150 6.99 -10.82 0.57
C SER A 150 8.05 -11.06 -0.52
N ILE A 151 8.26 -10.11 -1.44
CA ILE A 151 9.26 -10.26 -2.51
C ILE A 151 10.60 -9.71 -2.05
N ILE A 152 11.61 -10.59 -2.00
CA ILE A 152 12.97 -10.25 -1.55
C ILE A 152 13.57 -9.12 -2.40
N GLU A 153 13.44 -9.19 -3.73
CA GLU A 153 13.97 -8.18 -4.65
C GLU A 153 13.38 -6.78 -4.42
N LEU A 154 12.08 -6.70 -4.11
CA LEU A 154 11.41 -5.43 -3.80
C LEU A 154 11.88 -4.88 -2.46
N ARG A 155 12.02 -5.74 -1.45
CA ARG A 155 12.52 -5.35 -0.14
C ARG A 155 13.94 -4.80 -0.22
N GLU A 156 14.82 -5.47 -0.96
CA GLU A 156 16.19 -4.99 -1.18
C GLU A 156 16.20 -3.65 -1.90
N SER A 157 15.37 -3.49 -2.93
CA SER A 157 15.21 -2.22 -3.66
C SER A 157 14.77 -1.07 -2.75
N ILE A 158 13.84 -1.32 -1.82
CA ILE A 158 13.39 -0.32 -0.84
C ILE A 158 14.49 0.03 0.16
N VAL A 159 15.27 -0.95 0.60
CA VAL A 159 16.42 -0.70 1.50
C VAL A 159 17.46 0.18 0.79
N ILE A 160 17.74 -0.08 -0.48
CA ILE A 160 18.65 0.75 -1.29
C ILE A 160 18.08 2.17 -1.41
N LEU A 161 16.79 2.32 -1.75
CA LEU A 161 16.12 3.62 -1.84
C LEU A 161 16.18 4.39 -0.52
N ALA A 162 15.92 3.72 0.61
CA ALA A 162 16.01 4.31 1.94
C ALA A 162 17.44 4.77 2.28
N GLY A 163 18.46 4.02 1.85
CA GLY A 163 19.87 4.39 2.03
C GLY A 163 20.25 5.68 1.29
N MET A 164 19.67 5.92 0.11
CA MET A 164 19.89 7.14 -0.69
C MET A 164 19.02 8.32 -0.24
N LEU A 165 18.03 8.10 0.62
CA LEU A 165 17.00 9.08 0.94
C LEU A 165 17.56 10.32 1.66
N CYS A 166 18.58 10.14 2.51
CA CYS A 166 19.20 11.25 3.24
C CYS A 166 19.91 12.23 2.31
N THR A 167 20.72 11.72 1.37
CA THR A 167 21.40 12.57 0.39
C THR A 167 20.41 13.20 -0.58
N TYR A 168 19.37 12.46 -0.96
CA TYR A 168 18.26 12.98 -1.76
C TYR A 168 17.58 14.18 -1.07
N PHE A 169 17.26 14.08 0.22
CA PHE A 169 16.65 15.21 0.96
C PHE A 169 17.57 16.43 1.05
N ASN A 170 18.88 16.24 1.17
CA ASN A 170 19.83 17.38 1.16
C ASN A 170 19.80 18.12 -0.19
N VAL A 171 19.81 17.37 -1.30
CA VAL A 171 19.72 17.96 -2.65
C VAL A 171 18.35 18.60 -2.87
N LEU A 172 17.28 17.97 -2.41
CA LEU A 172 15.92 18.51 -2.48
C LEU A 172 15.82 19.82 -1.69
N ALA A 173 16.40 19.91 -0.49
CA ALA A 173 16.43 21.14 0.29
C ALA A 173 17.18 22.27 -0.43
N LEU A 174 18.28 21.97 -1.10
CA LEU A 174 19.00 22.95 -1.93
C LEU A 174 18.17 23.39 -3.15
N SER A 175 17.49 22.45 -3.80
CA SER A 175 16.56 22.73 -4.91
C SER A 175 15.41 23.62 -4.44
N PHE A 176 14.85 23.35 -3.26
CA PHE A 176 13.78 24.16 -2.66
C PHE A 176 14.27 25.58 -2.30
N LEU A 177 15.49 25.70 -1.76
CA LEU A 177 16.11 27.01 -1.52
C LEU A 177 16.28 27.79 -2.83
N PHE A 178 16.78 27.13 -3.89
CA PHE A 178 16.91 27.72 -5.21
C PHE A 178 15.57 28.20 -5.75
N LEU A 179 14.53 27.36 -5.68
CA LEU A 179 13.18 27.71 -6.12
C LEU A 179 12.60 28.89 -5.34
N LEU A 180 12.76 28.93 -4.02
CA LEU A 180 12.30 30.06 -3.20
C LEU A 180 13.00 31.36 -3.59
N PHE A 181 14.33 31.30 -3.75
CA PHE A 181 15.13 32.47 -4.11
C PHE A 181 14.80 32.97 -5.52
N SER A 182 14.75 32.08 -6.51
CA SER A 182 14.42 32.46 -7.89
C SER A 182 12.99 32.99 -8.00
N SER A 183 12.04 32.38 -7.28
CA SER A 183 10.65 32.87 -7.22
C SER A 183 10.54 34.24 -6.57
N TRP A 184 11.35 34.52 -5.54
CA TRP A 184 11.37 35.82 -4.89
C TRP A 184 11.95 36.89 -5.81
N VAL A 185 13.08 36.60 -6.46
CA VAL A 185 13.69 37.51 -7.45
C VAL A 185 12.71 37.78 -8.59
N ALA A 186 12.07 36.74 -9.13
CA ALA A 186 11.08 36.91 -10.20
C ALA A 186 9.87 37.73 -9.74
N PHE A 187 9.38 37.51 -8.52
CA PHE A 187 8.27 38.28 -7.98
C PHE A 187 8.61 39.77 -7.88
N VAL A 188 9.76 40.11 -7.28
CA VAL A 188 10.21 41.51 -7.14
C VAL A 188 10.52 42.14 -8.50
N MET A 189 11.12 41.40 -9.43
CA MET A 189 11.51 41.92 -10.74
C MET A 189 10.30 42.25 -11.62
N PHE A 190 9.23 41.45 -11.53
CA PHE A 190 8.06 41.59 -12.39
C PHE A 190 6.88 42.30 -11.71
N GLU A 191 6.99 42.73 -10.45
CA GLU A 191 5.90 43.30 -9.63
C GLU A 191 5.10 44.39 -10.37
N ASP A 192 5.79 45.36 -11.00
CA ASP A 192 5.16 46.48 -11.69
C ASP A 192 4.88 46.25 -13.18
N THR A 193 5.23 45.08 -13.71
CA THR A 193 5.07 44.78 -15.13
C THR A 193 3.68 44.25 -15.47
N GLY A 194 3.31 44.27 -16.76
CA GLY A 194 2.05 43.65 -17.21
C GLY A 194 1.97 42.15 -16.91
N GLN A 195 3.12 41.46 -16.88
CA GLN A 195 3.22 40.04 -16.49
C GLN A 195 3.03 39.84 -14.98
N GLY A 196 3.52 40.77 -14.15
CA GLY A 196 3.25 40.86 -12.71
C GLY A 196 1.76 40.87 -12.38
N LYS A 197 1.01 41.72 -13.10
CA LYS A 197 -0.42 41.95 -12.83
C LYS A 197 -1.35 40.86 -13.36
N THR A 198 -0.87 39.99 -14.25
CA THR A 198 -1.71 38.98 -14.91
C THR A 198 -1.36 37.54 -14.53
N ILE A 199 -0.08 37.24 -14.32
CA ILE A 199 0.42 35.87 -14.09
C ILE A 199 1.08 35.75 -12.71
N LEU A 200 1.82 36.77 -12.26
CA LEU A 200 2.63 36.74 -11.05
C LEU A 200 2.01 37.58 -9.92
N THR A 201 0.71 37.40 -9.67
CA THR A 201 -0.08 38.26 -8.78
C THR A 201 0.26 38.12 -7.29
N SER A 202 0.89 37.02 -6.89
CA SER A 202 1.31 36.75 -5.51
C SER A 202 2.59 35.92 -5.50
N PHE A 203 3.33 35.94 -4.38
CA PHE A 203 4.52 35.09 -4.25
C PHE A 203 4.21 33.59 -4.43
N GLY A 204 3.05 33.11 -3.96
CA GLY A 204 2.64 31.71 -4.09
C GLY A 204 2.36 31.29 -5.54
N THR A 205 1.69 32.16 -6.32
CA THR A 205 1.46 31.91 -7.75
C THR A 205 2.77 31.97 -8.54
N THR A 206 3.65 32.91 -8.22
CA THR A 206 5.00 32.98 -8.80
C THR A 206 5.82 31.73 -8.49
N LEU A 207 5.77 31.23 -7.25
CA LEU A 207 6.45 30.00 -6.85
C LEU A 207 5.94 28.78 -7.61
N TYR A 208 4.63 28.66 -7.79
CA TYR A 208 4.06 27.59 -8.60
C TYR A 208 4.52 27.67 -10.06
N HIS A 209 4.49 28.86 -10.67
CA HIS A 209 4.94 29.05 -12.05
C HIS A 209 6.43 28.76 -12.22
N MET A 210 7.27 29.16 -11.27
CA MET A 210 8.71 28.86 -11.29
C MET A 210 8.98 27.38 -11.02
N PHE A 211 8.19 26.72 -10.17
CA PHE A 211 8.28 25.28 -9.96
C PHE A 211 7.92 24.45 -11.19
N VAL A 212 6.92 24.87 -11.98
CA VAL A 212 6.57 24.18 -13.23
C VAL A 212 7.62 24.44 -14.33
N LEU A 213 8.30 25.58 -14.28
CA LEU A 213 9.29 25.98 -15.28
C LEU A 213 10.62 25.23 -15.16
N PHE A 214 11.05 24.91 -13.94
CA PHE A 214 12.32 24.23 -13.63
C PHE A 214 12.12 22.75 -13.33
#